data_AF-A0A7S1TXM3-F1
#
_entry.id   AF-A0A7S1TXM3-F1
#
_cell.length_a   1.000
_cell.length_b   1.000
_cell.length_c   1.000
_cell.angle_alpha   90.00
_cell.angle_beta   90.00
_cell.angle_gamma   90.00
#
_symmetry.space_group_name_H-M   'P 1'
#
loop_
_entity.id
_entity.type
_entity.pdbx_description
1 polymer ?
#
loop_
_entity_poly.entity_id
_entity_poly.type
_entity_poly.pdbx_seq_one_letter_code
_entity_poly.pdbx_strand_id
1 'polypeptide(L)'
;MATLRARRAVMLALLCGSVLGQPAGTKIPPGAKILEDDDGRLYYYDGPMRYYLPEKAKPKKKWTVDDLGKQVPLLESDRSKPDYIPEDPDDPWKPNIFEVNGEMLKLPPVLPSIDFTQNNKLGHSKALAGATEKLQKEIRDQRHWGRLYIEGWPDHIQYFRAEFGTAPPVGTMPFMLADPIDACGDELRNGDEIRERGAVVLAYRGTCTFGTKAKLVKNYTDSGLVIMNNEPGLFHLPGPDASELELFVGLISNSTGHRLMSYVEEAGAGASPMQVNVVPIYCSPKKMKSHLGLDSGCFPATKLEEEHVETKLSDGGDMALTIGGKTEEIGEFLVGGYGTMPAPRAYELVRPTPASGCAVPENAADLAGKVAVVDRGECGFFDKTIVLENSGVAGVVIVNHDDGSLLRPAAPQGEGSEVTAFTISVTKSTGAKLLAAIDAGGATAAFTTTPGKGAGVWQDIASLFDVSKWPKSEVGARTRLDEELAKEGVKGYADRENAVRLAFEMGTDSGSDEL
;
A
#
# COMPACT_ATOMS: atom_id res chain seq x y z
N MET A 1 -34.24 -45.84 39.74
CA MET A 1 -33.65 -46.51 38.56
C MET A 1 -34.63 -46.55 37.39
N ALA A 2 -35.02 -45.38 36.92
CA ALA A 2 -35.62 -45.10 35.62
C ALA A 2 -35.28 -43.63 35.33
N THR A 3 -35.23 -43.25 34.05
CA THR A 3 -34.84 -41.91 33.53
C THR A 3 -33.34 -41.62 33.43
N LEU A 4 -32.58 -42.57 32.87
CA LEU A 4 -31.48 -42.30 31.93
C LEU A 4 -31.87 -42.96 30.60
N ARG A 5 -31.98 -42.16 29.51
CA ARG A 5 -32.31 -42.51 28.10
C ARG A 5 -33.59 -41.83 27.61
N ALA A 6 -33.53 -40.53 27.32
CA ALA A 6 -34.32 -39.86 26.27
C ALA A 6 -34.03 -38.33 26.19
N ARG A 7 -32.76 -37.89 26.24
CA ARG A 7 -32.33 -36.53 25.84
C ARG A 7 -30.89 -36.53 25.31
N ARG A 8 -30.61 -37.44 24.37
CA ARG A 8 -29.35 -37.52 23.61
C ARG A 8 -29.69 -37.52 22.12
N ALA A 9 -30.22 -36.40 21.65
CA ALA A 9 -30.28 -35.96 20.27
C ALA A 9 -30.87 -34.56 20.33
N VAL A 10 -30.27 -33.59 19.64
CA VAL A 10 -30.65 -32.17 19.63
C VAL A 10 -30.16 -31.35 20.83
N MET A 11 -28.85 -31.10 20.88
CA MET A 11 -28.30 -29.73 20.99
C MET A 11 -26.77 -29.79 21.04
N LEU A 12 -26.18 -29.14 20.03
CA LEU A 12 -24.94 -28.37 20.12
C LEU A 12 -23.70 -29.10 20.67
N ALA A 13 -23.04 -29.80 19.74
CA ALA A 13 -21.59 -29.77 19.66
C ALA A 13 -21.12 -28.31 19.49
N LEU A 14 -20.81 -27.67 20.61
CA LEU A 14 -20.08 -26.42 20.70
C LEU A 14 -18.98 -26.71 21.72
N LEU A 15 -17.83 -27.17 21.21
CA LEU A 15 -16.50 -27.25 21.87
C LEU A 15 -15.64 -28.28 21.11
N CYS A 16 -15.05 -27.87 19.98
CA CYS A 16 -13.69 -28.20 19.50
C CYS A 16 -13.57 -27.90 17.99
N GLY A 17 -12.60 -27.05 17.64
CA GLY A 17 -12.25 -26.64 16.26
C GLY A 17 -12.18 -25.10 16.21
N SER A 18 -11.08 -24.45 15.82
CA SER A 18 -9.94 -24.92 15.05
C SER A 18 -8.80 -23.90 15.13
N VAL A 19 -7.63 -24.41 15.51
CA VAL A 19 -6.31 -23.92 15.10
C VAL A 19 -6.15 -24.22 13.60
N LEU A 20 -5.51 -23.31 12.86
CA LEU A 20 -5.13 -23.35 11.43
C LEU A 20 -6.22 -23.00 10.40
N GLY A 21 -5.86 -22.07 9.51
CA GLY A 21 -6.72 -21.53 8.47
C GLY A 21 -7.06 -22.51 7.34
N GLN A 22 -8.32 -22.45 6.91
CA GLN A 22 -8.80 -22.93 5.62
C GLN A 22 -9.70 -21.83 5.01
N PRO A 23 -9.55 -21.46 3.73
CA PRO A 23 -10.48 -20.57 3.06
C PRO A 23 -11.78 -21.28 2.70
N ALA A 24 -12.89 -20.56 2.82
CA ALA A 24 -14.25 -21.03 2.58
C ALA A 24 -14.48 -21.48 1.11
N GLY A 25 -15.10 -22.64 0.91
CA GLY A 25 -15.56 -23.10 -0.40
C GLY A 25 -16.81 -22.36 -0.87
N THR A 26 -16.80 -21.87 -2.11
CA THR A 26 -17.96 -21.24 -2.77
C THR A 26 -19.06 -22.27 -3.07
N LYS A 27 -20.31 -21.95 -2.75
CA LYS A 27 -21.50 -22.75 -3.09
C LYS A 27 -21.86 -22.53 -4.56
N ILE A 28 -22.40 -23.56 -5.24
CA ILE A 28 -22.96 -23.42 -6.59
C ILE A 28 -24.06 -22.34 -6.56
N PRO A 29 -24.03 -21.34 -7.44
CA PRO A 29 -25.03 -20.27 -7.46
C PRO A 29 -26.44 -20.84 -7.69
N PRO A 30 -27.47 -20.34 -6.98
CA PRO A 30 -28.85 -20.72 -7.23
C PRO A 30 -29.24 -20.43 -8.68
N GLY A 31 -29.72 -21.45 -9.41
CA GLY A 31 -30.13 -21.31 -10.82
C GLY A 31 -29.01 -21.56 -11.85
N ALA A 32 -27.79 -21.88 -11.42
CA ALA A 32 -26.71 -22.25 -12.34
C ALA A 32 -27.07 -23.52 -13.13
N LYS A 33 -26.90 -23.47 -14.46
CA LYS A 33 -27.15 -24.60 -15.35
C LYS A 33 -25.93 -25.51 -15.41
N ILE A 34 -26.10 -26.79 -15.09
CA ILE A 34 -25.03 -27.79 -15.19
C ILE A 34 -24.99 -28.33 -16.62
N LEU A 35 -23.79 -28.38 -17.18
CA LEU A 35 -23.48 -28.80 -18.55
C LEU A 35 -22.46 -29.94 -18.51
N GLU A 36 -22.37 -30.71 -19.60
CA GLU A 36 -21.43 -31.83 -19.76
C GLU A 36 -20.54 -31.53 -20.97
N ASP A 37 -19.22 -31.68 -20.83
CA ASP A 37 -18.28 -31.51 -21.95
C ASP A 37 -18.14 -32.78 -22.78
N ASP A 38 -17.39 -32.69 -23.89
CA ASP A 38 -17.17 -33.81 -24.82
C ASP A 38 -16.44 -35.00 -24.17
N ASP A 39 -15.75 -34.78 -23.04
CA ASP A 39 -15.10 -35.80 -22.22
C ASP A 39 -16.02 -36.37 -21.13
N GLY A 40 -17.30 -35.96 -21.11
CA GLY A 40 -18.31 -36.42 -20.16
C GLY A 40 -18.13 -35.86 -18.74
N ARG A 41 -17.47 -34.70 -18.58
CA ARG A 41 -17.25 -34.04 -17.28
C ARG A 41 -18.32 -32.99 -17.07
N LEU A 42 -18.91 -32.98 -15.87
CA LEU A 42 -19.95 -32.02 -15.52
C LEU A 42 -19.31 -30.71 -15.06
N TYR A 43 -19.86 -29.58 -15.48
CA TYR A 43 -19.41 -28.25 -15.08
C TYR A 43 -20.56 -27.25 -15.01
N TYR A 44 -20.34 -26.09 -14.39
CA TYR A 44 -21.25 -24.94 -14.41
C TYR A 44 -20.47 -23.64 -14.59
N TYR A 45 -21.17 -22.58 -14.99
CA TYR A 45 -20.60 -21.23 -15.09
C TYR A 45 -21.01 -20.38 -13.89
N ASP A 46 -20.06 -19.59 -13.39
CA ASP A 46 -20.29 -18.47 -12.47
C ASP A 46 -19.52 -17.24 -12.99
N GLY A 47 -20.25 -16.29 -13.56
CA GLY A 47 -19.67 -15.23 -14.38
C GLY A 47 -18.89 -15.78 -15.59
N PRO A 48 -17.68 -15.28 -15.89
CA PRO A 48 -16.86 -15.75 -17.02
C PRO A 48 -16.09 -17.04 -16.72
N MET A 49 -16.26 -17.60 -15.51
CA MET A 49 -15.45 -18.72 -15.02
C MET A 49 -16.21 -20.03 -15.12
N ARG A 50 -15.55 -21.05 -15.67
CA ARG A 50 -16.08 -22.44 -15.73
C ARG A 50 -15.55 -23.25 -14.55
N TYR A 51 -16.47 -23.87 -13.81
CA TYR A 51 -16.15 -24.72 -12.66
C TYR A 51 -16.53 -26.17 -12.94
N TYR A 52 -15.53 -27.04 -12.94
CA TYR A 52 -15.74 -28.48 -13.08
C TYR A 52 -16.18 -29.12 -11.77
N LEU A 53 -17.19 -29.98 -11.86
CA LEU A 53 -17.65 -30.81 -10.76
C LEU A 53 -16.74 -32.04 -10.63
N PRO A 54 -16.41 -32.47 -9.41
CA PRO A 54 -15.53 -33.62 -9.19
C PRO A 54 -16.14 -34.90 -9.77
N GLU A 55 -15.31 -35.81 -10.31
CA GLU A 55 -15.76 -37.07 -10.91
C GLU A 55 -16.64 -37.92 -9.98
N LYS A 56 -16.45 -37.83 -8.66
CA LYS A 56 -17.25 -38.52 -7.64
C LYS A 56 -18.70 -38.02 -7.57
N ALA A 57 -19.01 -36.89 -8.20
CA ALA A 57 -20.35 -36.35 -8.34
C ALA A 57 -21.13 -36.97 -9.53
N LYS A 58 -20.51 -37.81 -10.37
CA LYS A 58 -21.23 -38.58 -11.40
C LYS A 58 -22.18 -39.59 -10.73
N PRO A 59 -23.50 -39.39 -10.75
CA PRO A 59 -24.41 -40.31 -10.08
C PRO A 59 -24.62 -41.57 -10.92
N LYS A 60 -24.72 -42.74 -10.28
CA LYS A 60 -24.97 -44.04 -10.94
C LYS A 60 -26.38 -44.16 -11.58
N LYS A 61 -27.19 -43.11 -11.56
CA LYS A 61 -28.45 -42.94 -12.28
C LYS A 61 -28.62 -41.45 -12.61
N LYS A 62 -29.24 -41.11 -13.76
CA LYS A 62 -29.59 -39.73 -14.13
C LYS A 62 -30.53 -39.13 -13.09
N TRP A 63 -30.09 -38.10 -12.40
CA TRP A 63 -30.93 -37.23 -11.56
C TRP A 63 -31.39 -36.03 -12.40
N THR A 64 -32.53 -35.43 -12.05
CA THR A 64 -33.02 -34.19 -12.67
C THR A 64 -32.53 -32.96 -11.92
N VAL A 65 -32.57 -31.80 -12.58
CA VAL A 65 -31.99 -30.52 -12.12
C VAL A 65 -32.48 -30.07 -10.73
N ASP A 66 -33.69 -30.46 -10.33
CA ASP A 66 -34.25 -30.10 -9.02
C ASP A 66 -33.64 -30.85 -7.83
N ASP A 67 -32.96 -31.97 -8.08
CA ASP A 67 -32.51 -32.84 -7.00
C ASP A 67 -31.11 -32.46 -6.45
N LEU A 68 -30.31 -31.70 -7.21
CA LEU A 68 -28.94 -31.30 -6.83
C LEU A 68 -28.89 -30.10 -5.87
N GLY A 69 -30.01 -29.41 -5.67
CA GLY A 69 -30.09 -28.24 -4.79
C GLY A 69 -30.07 -28.55 -3.28
N LYS A 70 -30.03 -29.81 -2.85
CA LYS A 70 -30.32 -30.17 -1.44
C LYS A 70 -29.27 -30.89 -0.62
N GLN A 71 -28.16 -31.42 -1.15
CA GLN A 71 -27.06 -31.92 -0.31
C GLN A 71 -25.87 -32.42 -1.15
N VAL A 72 -24.80 -31.64 -1.23
CA VAL A 72 -23.44 -32.17 -1.51
C VAL A 72 -22.49 -31.52 -0.51
N PRO A 73 -21.84 -32.29 0.39
CA PRO A 73 -20.77 -31.76 1.23
C PRO A 73 -19.51 -31.60 0.38
N LEU A 74 -18.98 -30.38 0.31
CA LEU A 74 -17.70 -30.08 -0.36
C LEU A 74 -16.55 -30.38 0.61
N LEU A 75 -15.68 -31.32 0.26
CA LEU A 75 -14.39 -31.52 0.91
C LEU A 75 -13.26 -31.49 -0.13
N GLU A 76 -12.23 -30.74 0.25
CA GLU A 76 -10.86 -30.62 -0.27
C GLU A 76 -10.65 -30.62 -1.78
N SER A 77 -10.21 -29.44 -2.24
CA SER A 77 -9.63 -29.11 -3.54
C SER A 77 -8.83 -30.24 -4.18
N ASP A 78 -9.36 -30.80 -5.27
CA ASP A 78 -8.51 -31.43 -6.27
C ASP A 78 -8.07 -30.37 -7.30
N ARG A 79 -6.77 -30.30 -7.51
CA ARG A 79 -6.03 -29.21 -8.15
C ARG A 79 -6.10 -29.28 -9.68
N SER A 80 -7.27 -29.10 -10.26
CA SER A 80 -7.36 -28.68 -11.67
C SER A 80 -7.74 -27.19 -11.70
N LYS A 81 -6.87 -26.40 -12.33
CA LYS A 81 -6.99 -24.95 -12.43
C LYS A 81 -8.33 -24.60 -13.09
N PRO A 82 -9.04 -23.53 -12.68
CA PRO A 82 -10.14 -23.03 -13.48
C PRO A 82 -9.57 -22.61 -14.85
N ASP A 83 -10.02 -23.27 -15.91
CA ASP A 83 -9.69 -22.91 -17.28
C ASP A 83 -10.67 -21.82 -17.74
N TYR A 84 -10.13 -20.64 -18.03
CA TYR A 84 -10.81 -19.65 -18.86
C TYR A 84 -10.94 -20.23 -20.27
N ILE A 85 -12.17 -20.47 -20.74
CA ILE A 85 -12.41 -20.79 -22.15
C ILE A 85 -12.77 -19.50 -22.88
N PRO A 86 -11.97 -19.04 -23.85
CA PRO A 86 -12.41 -18.03 -24.80
C PRO A 86 -13.59 -18.61 -25.61
N GLU A 87 -14.66 -17.84 -25.82
CA GLU A 87 -15.82 -18.27 -26.62
C GLU A 87 -15.53 -18.45 -28.13
N ASP A 88 -14.27 -18.49 -28.56
CA ASP A 88 -13.87 -18.85 -29.91
C ASP A 88 -12.45 -19.46 -29.88
N PRO A 89 -12.23 -20.73 -30.28
CA PRO A 89 -10.91 -21.35 -30.31
C PRO A 89 -9.95 -20.71 -31.33
N ASP A 90 -10.48 -19.95 -32.30
CA ASP A 90 -9.71 -19.36 -33.40
C ASP A 90 -9.54 -17.83 -33.30
N ASP A 91 -10.09 -17.17 -32.27
CA ASP A 91 -9.87 -15.74 -32.03
C ASP A 91 -9.22 -15.47 -30.65
N PRO A 92 -7.88 -15.46 -30.57
CA PRO A 92 -7.16 -15.14 -29.34
C PRO A 92 -7.29 -13.65 -28.92
N TRP A 93 -8.01 -12.82 -29.68
CA TRP A 93 -8.14 -11.38 -29.42
C TRP A 93 -9.58 -10.93 -29.67
N LYS A 94 -10.40 -10.84 -28.61
CA LYS A 94 -11.64 -10.05 -28.72
C LYS A 94 -11.26 -8.69 -29.32
N PRO A 95 -11.85 -8.30 -30.46
CA PRO A 95 -11.46 -7.07 -31.12
C PRO A 95 -11.62 -5.91 -30.14
N ASN A 96 -10.59 -5.07 -30.08
CA ASN A 96 -10.59 -3.79 -29.38
C ASN A 96 -11.58 -2.86 -30.10
N ILE A 97 -12.88 -3.04 -29.81
CA ILE A 97 -13.96 -2.23 -30.37
C ILE A 97 -14.30 -1.12 -29.38
N PHE A 98 -14.15 0.12 -29.81
CA PHE A 98 -14.49 1.29 -29.01
C PHE A 98 -15.48 2.19 -29.76
N GLU A 99 -16.40 2.79 -29.04
CA GLU A 99 -17.33 3.78 -29.60
C GLU A 99 -16.69 5.16 -29.55
N VAL A 100 -16.51 5.79 -30.72
CA VAL A 100 -16.04 7.18 -30.85
C VAL A 100 -17.09 7.95 -31.65
N ASN A 101 -17.70 8.96 -31.04
CA ASN A 101 -18.75 9.79 -31.68
C ASN A 101 -19.93 8.99 -32.26
N GLY A 102 -20.32 7.86 -31.63
CA GLY A 102 -21.41 7.00 -32.11
C GLY A 102 -21.00 5.95 -33.14
N GLU A 103 -19.71 5.83 -33.46
CA GLU A 103 -19.17 4.86 -34.41
C GLU A 103 -18.29 3.81 -33.71
N MET A 104 -18.52 2.53 -34.01
CA MET A 104 -17.77 1.40 -33.45
C MET A 104 -16.50 1.13 -34.26
N LEU A 105 -15.34 1.49 -33.71
CA LEU A 105 -14.04 1.33 -34.36
C LEU A 105 -13.33 0.07 -33.85
N LYS A 106 -12.98 -0.85 -34.75
CA LYS A 106 -12.16 -2.05 -34.46
C LYS A 106 -10.68 -1.73 -34.71
N LEU A 107 -9.90 -1.68 -33.63
CA LEU A 107 -8.45 -1.54 -33.75
C LEU A 107 -7.81 -2.90 -34.09
N PRO A 108 -6.82 -2.95 -34.99
CA PRO A 108 -6.16 -4.19 -35.36
C PRO A 108 -5.51 -4.85 -34.12
N PRO A 109 -5.42 -6.19 -34.08
CA PRO A 109 -4.71 -6.88 -33.01
C PRO A 109 -3.22 -6.52 -33.11
N VAL A 110 -2.77 -5.70 -32.17
CA VAL A 110 -1.35 -5.47 -31.93
C VAL A 110 -0.95 -6.43 -30.82
N LEU A 111 0.05 -7.28 -31.08
CA LEU A 111 0.60 -8.13 -30.04
C LEU A 111 1.14 -7.25 -28.89
N PRO A 112 0.82 -7.57 -27.63
CA PRO A 112 1.33 -6.82 -26.50
C PRO A 112 2.86 -6.83 -26.53
N SER A 113 3.51 -5.70 -26.25
CA SER A 113 4.96 -5.62 -26.03
C SER A 113 5.42 -6.38 -24.78
N ILE A 114 4.44 -6.90 -24.02
CA ILE A 114 4.59 -7.66 -22.80
C ILE A 114 4.47 -9.16 -23.11
N ASP A 115 5.51 -9.91 -22.74
CA ASP A 115 5.50 -11.37 -22.77
C ASP A 115 5.03 -11.96 -21.44
N PHE A 116 3.73 -12.23 -21.33
CA PHE A 116 3.10 -12.82 -20.14
C PHE A 116 3.53 -14.28 -19.85
N THR A 117 4.28 -14.92 -20.75
CA THR A 117 4.68 -16.34 -20.61
C THR A 117 5.98 -16.52 -19.81
N GLN A 118 6.72 -15.44 -19.56
CA GLN A 118 7.99 -15.50 -18.83
C GLN A 118 7.78 -15.67 -17.34
N ASN A 119 7.88 -16.92 -16.90
CA ASN A 119 7.81 -17.31 -15.50
C ASN A 119 8.87 -16.62 -14.63
N ASN A 120 8.54 -16.41 -13.34
CA ASN A 120 9.41 -15.98 -12.23
C ASN A 120 10.55 -17.00 -11.91
N LYS A 121 11.27 -17.51 -12.91
CA LYS A 121 12.33 -18.52 -12.75
C LYS A 121 13.66 -17.94 -12.26
N LEU A 122 13.86 -16.63 -12.34
CA LEU A 122 15.07 -15.96 -11.86
C LEU A 122 14.95 -15.66 -10.36
N GLY A 123 15.58 -16.50 -9.53
CA GLY A 123 15.56 -16.37 -8.07
C GLY A 123 16.20 -15.08 -7.55
N HIS A 124 15.51 -14.41 -6.62
CA HIS A 124 15.71 -13.02 -6.25
C HIS A 124 17.07 -12.68 -5.59
N SER A 125 17.48 -13.30 -4.49
CA SER A 125 18.54 -12.65 -3.67
C SER A 125 19.97 -13.16 -3.84
N LYS A 126 20.19 -14.43 -4.20
CA LYS A 126 21.56 -14.99 -4.38
C LYS A 126 22.08 -14.96 -5.81
N ALA A 127 21.21 -14.77 -6.79
CA ALA A 127 21.60 -14.68 -8.21
C ALA A 127 21.81 -13.22 -8.68
N LEU A 128 21.22 -12.23 -8.00
CA LEU A 128 21.39 -10.81 -8.34
C LEU A 128 22.63 -10.16 -7.73
N ALA A 129 23.17 -10.71 -6.64
CA ALA A 129 24.47 -10.29 -6.10
C ALA A 129 25.59 -10.68 -7.08
N GLY A 130 26.00 -9.73 -7.93
CA GLY A 130 26.96 -9.95 -9.01
C GLY A 130 26.32 -10.19 -10.38
N ALA A 131 25.00 -10.02 -10.52
CA ALA A 131 24.34 -10.02 -11.82
C ALA A 131 24.84 -8.85 -12.66
N THR A 132 25.15 -9.13 -13.93
CA THR A 132 25.54 -8.11 -14.90
C THR A 132 24.41 -7.08 -15.06
N GLU A 133 24.77 -5.83 -15.39
CA GLU A 133 23.80 -4.78 -15.71
C GLU A 133 22.77 -5.24 -16.76
N LYS A 134 23.23 -6.05 -17.73
CA LYS A 134 22.39 -6.67 -18.75
C LYS A 134 21.28 -7.54 -18.16
N LEU A 135 21.59 -8.40 -17.18
CA LEU A 135 20.61 -9.28 -16.55
C LEU A 135 19.62 -8.48 -15.69
N GLN A 136 20.10 -7.46 -14.97
CA GLN A 136 19.24 -6.58 -14.17
C GLN A 136 18.25 -5.83 -15.07
N LYS A 137 18.73 -5.31 -16.21
CA LYS A 137 17.88 -4.66 -17.21
C LYS A 137 16.84 -5.62 -17.80
N GLU A 138 17.25 -6.83 -18.17
CA GLU A 138 16.34 -7.84 -18.72
C GLU A 138 15.21 -8.20 -17.74
N ILE A 139 15.55 -8.39 -16.46
CA ILE A 139 14.53 -8.67 -15.42
C ILE A 139 13.56 -7.50 -15.29
N ARG A 140 14.07 -6.26 -15.27
CA ARG A 140 13.28 -5.03 -15.16
C ARG A 140 12.32 -4.88 -16.34
N ASP A 141 12.82 -5.11 -17.57
CA ASP A 141 12.07 -4.98 -18.81
C ASP A 141 10.92 -5.99 -18.93
N GLN A 142 11.09 -7.19 -18.36
CA GLN A 142 10.10 -8.26 -18.35
C GLN A 142 9.01 -8.08 -17.29
N ARG A 143 9.09 -7.10 -16.39
CA ARG A 143 8.04 -6.94 -15.37
C ARG A 143 6.83 -6.20 -15.93
N HIS A 144 5.65 -6.76 -15.66
CA HIS A 144 4.37 -6.21 -16.11
C HIS A 144 3.66 -5.40 -15.02
N TRP A 145 4.18 -5.38 -13.81
CA TRP A 145 3.61 -4.65 -12.69
C TRP A 145 4.71 -4.23 -11.73
N GLY A 146 4.37 -3.31 -10.83
CA GLY A 146 5.31 -2.86 -9.84
C GLY A 146 4.67 -1.99 -8.77
N ARG A 147 5.51 -1.18 -8.14
CA ARG A 147 5.18 -0.26 -7.08
C ARG A 147 5.77 1.12 -7.37
N LEU A 148 4.96 2.16 -7.18
CA LEU A 148 5.43 3.52 -7.07
C LEU A 148 5.79 3.75 -5.60
N TYR A 149 6.99 4.25 -5.38
CA TYR A 149 7.44 4.71 -4.09
C TYR A 149 7.54 6.22 -4.15
N ILE A 150 6.63 6.90 -3.46
CA ILE A 150 6.61 8.36 -3.38
C ILE A 150 7.27 8.74 -2.06
N GLU A 151 8.24 9.66 -2.11
CA GLU A 151 8.92 10.13 -0.90
C GLU A 151 7.93 10.77 0.07
N GLY A 152 7.96 10.36 1.34
CA GLY A 152 7.00 10.81 2.36
C GLY A 152 5.70 10.02 2.39
N TRP A 153 5.39 9.23 1.37
CA TRP A 153 4.08 8.61 1.23
C TRP A 153 3.90 7.39 2.17
N PRO A 154 2.70 7.21 2.76
CA PRO A 154 2.45 6.15 3.75
C PRO A 154 2.71 4.72 3.28
N ASP A 155 2.50 4.42 2.01
CA ASP A 155 2.58 3.07 1.47
C ASP A 155 3.17 3.05 0.06
N HIS A 156 3.45 1.88 -0.47
CA HIS A 156 3.77 1.74 -1.88
C HIS A 156 2.49 1.64 -2.71
N ILE A 157 2.46 2.31 -3.86
CA ILE A 157 1.29 2.29 -4.74
C ILE A 157 1.49 1.23 -5.81
N GLN A 158 0.64 0.20 -5.84
CA GLN A 158 0.72 -0.81 -6.90
C GLN A 158 0.30 -0.22 -8.25
N TYR A 159 1.07 -0.53 -9.29
CA TYR A 159 0.71 -0.21 -10.68
C TYR A 159 0.79 -1.44 -11.58
N PHE A 160 -0.05 -1.48 -12.62
CA PHE A 160 0.08 -2.41 -13.74
C PHE A 160 0.60 -1.66 -14.96
N ARG A 161 1.62 -2.21 -15.62
CA ARG A 161 2.18 -1.64 -16.86
C ARG A 161 1.20 -1.87 -18.00
N ALA A 162 1.11 -0.90 -18.91
CA ALA A 162 0.36 -1.05 -20.15
C ALA A 162 0.93 -2.16 -21.05
N GLU A 163 0.11 -2.70 -21.94
CA GLU A 163 0.52 -3.69 -22.95
C GLU A 163 1.42 -3.13 -24.05
N PHE A 164 1.62 -1.82 -24.04
CA PHE A 164 2.48 -1.06 -24.94
C PHE A 164 3.46 -0.22 -24.10
N GLY A 165 4.39 0.46 -24.77
CA GLY A 165 5.36 1.29 -24.07
C GLY A 165 6.60 0.52 -23.59
N THR A 166 7.47 1.24 -22.90
CA THR A 166 8.77 0.75 -22.44
C THR A 166 8.76 0.36 -20.97
N ALA A 167 9.90 -0.18 -20.51
CA ALA A 167 10.11 -0.49 -19.11
C ALA A 167 10.06 0.78 -18.24
N PRO A 168 9.78 0.65 -16.94
CA PRO A 168 9.71 1.80 -16.05
C PRO A 168 11.04 2.59 -15.99
N PRO A 169 11.03 3.92 -15.76
CA PRO A 169 12.23 4.74 -15.66
C PRO A 169 13.05 4.45 -14.40
N VAL A 170 14.37 4.54 -14.48
CA VAL A 170 15.26 4.26 -13.34
C VAL A 170 15.57 5.54 -12.58
N GLY A 171 15.41 5.50 -11.25
CA GLY A 171 15.77 6.59 -10.35
C GLY A 171 14.56 7.34 -9.79
N THR A 172 14.85 8.32 -8.95
CA THR A 172 13.85 9.23 -8.37
C THR A 172 13.69 10.43 -9.27
N MET A 173 12.46 10.84 -9.48
CA MET A 173 12.14 11.90 -10.41
C MET A 173 10.81 12.59 -10.05
N PRO A 174 10.59 13.83 -10.50
CA PRO A 174 9.37 14.57 -10.18
C PRO A 174 8.13 13.84 -10.69
N PHE A 175 7.06 13.87 -9.90
CA PHE A 175 5.76 13.30 -10.20
C PHE A 175 4.74 14.44 -10.27
N MET A 176 4.25 14.72 -11.47
CA MET A 176 3.49 15.93 -11.76
C MET A 176 2.15 15.60 -12.39
N LEU A 177 1.11 16.34 -12.03
CA LEU A 177 -0.18 16.25 -12.70
C LEU A 177 -0.07 16.77 -14.14
N ALA A 178 -0.79 16.15 -15.08
CA ALA A 178 -1.04 16.74 -16.38
C ALA A 178 -1.97 17.96 -16.25
N ASP A 179 -1.81 18.95 -17.13
CA ASP A 179 -2.78 20.03 -17.29
C ASP A 179 -3.19 20.18 -18.77
N PRO A 180 -4.41 19.80 -19.19
CA PRO A 180 -5.52 19.30 -18.38
C PRO A 180 -5.23 17.93 -17.75
N ILE A 181 -5.90 17.65 -16.63
CA ILE A 181 -5.65 16.45 -15.81
C ILE A 181 -5.91 15.13 -16.54
N ASP A 182 -6.77 15.12 -17.55
CA ASP A 182 -7.01 13.93 -18.36
C ASP A 182 -5.97 13.76 -19.48
N ALA A 183 -5.03 14.70 -19.68
CA ALA A 183 -4.04 14.66 -20.75
C ALA A 183 -4.66 14.38 -22.13
N CYS A 184 -5.84 14.93 -22.39
CA CYS A 184 -6.52 14.88 -23.69
C CYS A 184 -6.56 16.27 -24.31
N GLY A 185 -6.48 16.34 -25.65
CA GLY A 185 -6.40 17.58 -26.41
C GLY A 185 -5.10 17.69 -27.19
N ASP A 186 -4.78 18.91 -27.61
CA ASP A 186 -3.65 19.18 -28.50
C ASP A 186 -2.33 19.46 -27.75
N GLU A 187 -2.41 19.97 -26.51
CA GLU A 187 -1.23 20.36 -25.72
C GLU A 187 -1.44 20.19 -24.21
N LEU A 188 -0.32 20.05 -23.48
CA LEU A 188 -0.30 20.19 -22.02
C LEU A 188 0.13 21.61 -21.65
N ARG A 189 -0.72 22.32 -20.91
CA ARG A 189 -0.49 23.70 -20.43
C ARG A 189 0.75 23.82 -19.55
N ASN A 190 1.10 22.76 -18.83
CA ASN A 190 2.32 22.65 -18.02
C ASN A 190 3.43 21.81 -18.68
N GLY A 191 3.35 21.60 -20.00
CA GLY A 191 4.26 20.73 -20.73
C GLY A 191 5.73 21.18 -20.69
N ASP A 192 6.00 22.48 -20.69
CA ASP A 192 7.37 22.99 -20.58
C ASP A 192 8.01 22.70 -19.22
N GLU A 193 7.23 22.81 -18.13
CA GLU A 193 7.71 22.46 -16.78
C GLU A 193 7.95 20.96 -16.66
N ILE A 194 7.04 20.13 -17.20
CA ILE A 194 7.21 18.67 -17.27
C ILE A 194 8.52 18.31 -17.99
N ARG A 195 8.83 19.00 -19.09
CA ARG A 195 10.05 18.76 -19.89
C ARG A 195 11.31 19.18 -19.14
N GLU A 196 11.32 20.37 -18.55
CA GLU A 196 12.48 20.87 -17.81
C GLU A 196 12.83 19.96 -16.63
N ARG A 197 11.81 19.43 -15.95
CA ARG A 197 11.97 18.58 -14.77
C ARG A 197 12.17 17.09 -15.09
N GLY A 198 11.92 16.68 -16.33
CA GLY A 198 11.96 15.27 -16.75
C GLY A 198 11.00 14.39 -15.95
N ALA A 199 9.76 14.85 -15.72
CA ALA A 199 8.83 14.25 -14.76
C ALA A 199 8.15 12.95 -15.26
N VAL A 200 7.70 12.10 -14.31
CA VAL A 200 6.59 11.15 -14.56
C VAL A 200 5.31 11.98 -14.49
N VAL A 201 4.44 11.84 -15.48
CA VAL A 201 3.16 12.57 -15.52
C VAL A 201 2.03 11.69 -14.97
N LEU A 202 1.17 12.26 -14.14
CA LEU A 202 -0.05 11.66 -13.61
C LEU A 202 -1.27 12.22 -14.33
N ALA A 203 -2.13 11.36 -14.87
CA ALA A 203 -3.34 11.79 -15.58
C ALA A 203 -4.56 10.92 -15.25
N TYR A 204 -5.77 11.48 -15.35
CA TYR A 204 -7.01 10.73 -15.21
C TYR A 204 -7.35 9.90 -16.46
N ARG A 205 -7.91 8.71 -16.24
CA ARG A 205 -8.59 7.93 -17.27
C ARG A 205 -9.90 8.62 -17.70
N GLY A 206 -10.18 8.60 -19.01
CA GLY A 206 -11.41 9.17 -19.59
C GLY A 206 -11.13 10.07 -20.80
N THR A 207 -12.18 10.54 -21.48
CA THR A 207 -12.16 11.51 -22.61
C THR A 207 -11.49 11.05 -23.92
N CYS A 208 -10.34 10.39 -23.89
CA CYS A 208 -9.61 9.90 -25.06
C CYS A 208 -8.90 8.56 -24.77
N THR A 209 -8.35 7.92 -25.80
CA THR A 209 -7.66 6.62 -25.69
C THR A 209 -6.39 6.71 -24.83
N PHE A 210 -5.97 5.58 -24.25
CA PHE A 210 -4.71 5.52 -23.49
C PHE A 210 -3.49 5.86 -24.36
N GLY A 211 -3.48 5.40 -25.60
CA GLY A 211 -2.42 5.71 -26.56
C GLY A 211 -2.35 7.19 -26.91
N THR A 212 -3.49 7.87 -27.10
CA THR A 212 -3.52 9.32 -27.33
C THR A 212 -2.92 10.10 -26.15
N LYS A 213 -3.30 9.77 -24.91
CA LYS A 213 -2.71 10.40 -23.70
C LYS A 213 -1.20 10.20 -23.67
N ALA A 214 -0.76 8.97 -23.90
CA ALA A 214 0.65 8.61 -23.81
C ALA A 214 1.50 9.27 -24.90
N LYS A 215 0.98 9.40 -26.13
CA LYS A 215 1.63 10.16 -27.22
C LYS A 215 1.74 11.65 -26.90
N LEU A 216 0.69 12.26 -26.34
CA LEU A 216 0.74 13.66 -25.94
C LEU A 216 1.82 13.89 -24.88
N VAL A 217 1.84 13.07 -23.83
CA VAL A 217 2.83 13.15 -22.74
C VAL A 217 4.26 12.94 -23.25
N LYS A 218 4.45 12.02 -24.21
CA LYS A 218 5.75 11.75 -24.84
C LYS A 218 6.36 12.98 -25.53
N ASN A 219 5.57 13.98 -25.94
CA ASN A 219 6.10 15.23 -26.51
C ASN A 219 6.82 16.11 -25.48
N TYR A 220 6.66 15.81 -24.19
CA TYR A 220 7.19 16.62 -23.09
C TYR A 220 8.16 15.85 -22.20
N THR A 221 8.04 14.53 -22.08
CA THR A 221 8.94 13.74 -21.22
C THR A 221 9.18 12.34 -21.78
N ASP A 222 10.38 11.81 -21.53
CA ASP A 222 10.74 10.42 -21.82
C ASP A 222 10.52 9.50 -20.61
N SER A 223 10.17 10.07 -19.45
CA SER A 223 10.24 9.35 -18.20
C SER A 223 9.02 8.47 -17.92
N GLY A 224 7.80 8.95 -18.18
CA GLY A 224 6.61 8.08 -18.12
C GLY A 224 5.28 8.78 -17.88
N LEU A 225 4.21 8.00 -18.05
CA LEU A 225 2.82 8.34 -17.75
C LEU A 225 2.24 7.31 -16.76
N VAL A 226 1.65 7.79 -15.68
CA VAL A 226 0.81 7.01 -14.78
C VAL A 226 -0.63 7.48 -14.92
N ILE A 227 -1.54 6.55 -15.17
CA ILE A 227 -2.96 6.81 -15.35
C ILE A 227 -3.70 6.42 -14.07
N MET A 228 -4.48 7.34 -13.53
CA MET A 228 -5.43 7.10 -12.44
C MET A 228 -6.68 6.47 -13.01
N ASN A 229 -6.97 5.23 -12.59
CA ASN A 229 -8.18 4.55 -13.00
C ASN A 229 -9.42 5.30 -12.46
N ASN A 230 -10.48 5.34 -13.25
CA ASN A 230 -11.79 5.86 -12.85
C ASN A 230 -12.76 4.75 -12.42
N GLU A 231 -12.32 3.50 -12.50
CA GLU A 231 -13.06 2.30 -12.09
C GLU A 231 -12.26 1.52 -11.03
N PRO A 232 -12.93 0.68 -10.22
CA PRO A 232 -12.24 -0.23 -9.31
C PRO A 232 -11.32 -1.21 -10.05
N GLY A 233 -10.20 -1.56 -9.40
CA GLY A 233 -9.27 -2.58 -9.89
C GLY A 233 -8.15 -2.06 -10.78
N LEU A 234 -7.31 -3.01 -11.20
CA LEU A 234 -6.14 -2.82 -12.06
C LEU A 234 -6.16 -3.83 -13.20
N PHE A 235 -5.74 -3.40 -14.38
CA PHE A 235 -5.60 -4.22 -15.57
C PHE A 235 -4.47 -3.67 -16.44
N HIS A 236 -3.95 -4.47 -17.36
CA HIS A 236 -2.97 -4.00 -18.34
C HIS A 236 -3.68 -3.17 -19.39
N LEU A 237 -3.26 -1.91 -19.56
CA LEU A 237 -3.91 -0.99 -20.49
C LEU A 237 -3.65 -1.42 -21.93
N PRO A 238 -4.69 -1.68 -22.74
CA PRO A 238 -4.51 -1.90 -24.16
C PRO A 238 -4.16 -0.58 -24.85
N GLY A 239 -3.37 -0.65 -25.92
CA GLY A 239 -3.00 0.55 -26.70
C GLY A 239 -2.61 0.20 -28.13
N PRO A 240 -3.54 -0.33 -28.93
CA PRO A 240 -3.25 -0.68 -30.32
C PRO A 240 -2.88 0.55 -31.17
N ASP A 241 -3.25 1.75 -30.73
CA ASP A 241 -2.86 3.02 -31.34
C ASP A 241 -1.45 3.48 -30.92
N ALA A 242 -0.80 2.86 -29.93
CA ALA A 242 0.49 3.28 -29.38
C ALA A 242 1.52 2.13 -29.31
N SER A 243 1.45 1.19 -30.25
CA SER A 243 2.30 -0.01 -30.29
C SER A 243 3.80 0.27 -30.36
N GLU A 244 4.20 1.36 -31.02
CA GLU A 244 5.60 1.76 -31.20
C GLU A 244 6.04 2.83 -30.20
N LEU A 245 5.21 3.14 -29.19
CA LEU A 245 5.50 4.20 -28.23
C LEU A 245 6.68 3.82 -27.34
N GLU A 246 7.67 4.70 -27.23
CA GLU A 246 8.80 4.56 -26.32
C GLU A 246 8.61 5.39 -25.03
N LEU A 247 7.56 5.09 -24.27
CA LEU A 247 7.26 5.72 -22.99
C LEU A 247 6.78 4.67 -22.00
N PHE A 248 7.21 4.75 -20.74
CA PHE A 248 6.61 3.94 -19.69
C PHE A 248 5.15 4.38 -19.47
N VAL A 249 4.21 3.43 -19.47
CA VAL A 249 2.81 3.69 -19.14
C VAL A 249 2.36 2.71 -18.05
N GLY A 250 1.83 3.25 -16.94
CA GLY A 250 1.29 2.48 -15.82
C GLY A 250 -0.13 2.89 -15.45
N LEU A 251 -0.91 1.98 -14.87
CA LEU A 251 -2.23 2.21 -14.30
C LEU A 251 -2.18 2.03 -12.79
N ILE A 252 -2.74 2.98 -12.04
CA ILE A 252 -2.99 2.86 -10.59
C ILE A 252 -4.50 2.82 -10.28
N SER A 253 -4.87 2.27 -9.12
CA SER A 253 -6.28 2.12 -8.74
C SER A 253 -6.97 3.47 -8.54
N ASN A 254 -8.30 3.45 -8.63
CA ASN A 254 -9.12 4.63 -8.39
C ASN A 254 -8.96 5.19 -6.97
N SER A 255 -8.98 4.32 -5.94
CA SER A 255 -8.83 4.74 -4.54
C SER A 255 -7.50 5.45 -4.28
N THR A 256 -6.41 4.93 -4.84
CA THR A 256 -5.10 5.56 -4.71
C THR A 256 -5.02 6.86 -5.51
N GLY A 257 -5.61 6.91 -6.70
CA GLY A 257 -5.74 8.15 -7.45
C GLY A 257 -6.47 9.23 -6.65
N HIS A 258 -7.55 8.87 -5.95
CA HIS A 258 -8.28 9.80 -5.08
C HIS A 258 -7.41 10.34 -3.94
N ARG A 259 -6.64 9.48 -3.25
CA ARG A 259 -5.69 9.90 -2.20
C ARG A 259 -4.61 10.85 -2.73
N LEU A 260 -4.06 10.59 -3.92
CA LEU A 260 -3.07 11.48 -4.53
C LEU A 260 -3.68 12.84 -4.84
N MET A 261 -4.91 12.87 -5.35
CA MET A 261 -5.58 14.13 -5.66
C MET A 261 -5.94 14.92 -4.40
N SER A 262 -6.41 14.26 -3.33
CA SER A 262 -6.66 14.95 -2.06
C SER A 262 -5.38 15.59 -1.51
N TYR A 263 -4.24 14.91 -1.62
CA TYR A 263 -2.95 15.50 -1.26
C TYR A 263 -2.59 16.72 -2.12
N VAL A 264 -2.74 16.64 -3.44
CA VAL A 264 -2.39 17.76 -4.33
C VAL A 264 -3.30 18.96 -4.09
N GLU A 265 -4.59 18.74 -3.84
CA GLU A 265 -5.53 19.79 -3.46
C GLU A 265 -5.12 20.47 -2.15
N GLU A 266 -4.73 19.68 -1.14
CA GLU A 266 -4.24 20.17 0.15
C GLU A 266 -2.90 20.92 0.06
N ALA A 267 -2.00 20.50 -0.83
CA ALA A 267 -0.72 21.15 -1.06
C ALA A 267 -0.84 22.50 -1.79
N GLY A 268 -1.88 22.64 -2.62
CA GLY A 268 -2.17 23.87 -3.35
C GLY A 268 -1.24 24.14 -4.54
N ALA A 269 -1.60 25.16 -5.32
CA ALA A 269 -0.83 25.57 -6.50
C ALA A 269 0.53 26.16 -6.07
N GLY A 270 1.62 25.58 -6.58
CA GLY A 270 2.99 26.02 -6.29
C GLY A 270 3.76 25.15 -5.29
N ALA A 271 3.15 24.09 -4.76
CA ALA A 271 3.88 23.06 -4.03
C ALA A 271 4.95 22.40 -4.93
N SER A 272 6.10 22.06 -4.34
CA SER A 272 7.11 21.26 -5.03
C SER A 272 6.49 19.94 -5.51
N PRO A 273 6.84 19.48 -6.74
CA PRO A 273 6.38 18.18 -7.21
C PRO A 273 6.77 17.06 -6.24
N MET A 274 5.87 16.10 -6.06
CA MET A 274 6.18 14.86 -5.36
C MET A 274 7.36 14.16 -6.05
N GLN A 275 8.17 13.42 -5.30
CA GLN A 275 9.27 12.64 -5.86
C GLN A 275 8.85 11.17 -5.91
N VAL A 276 8.89 10.57 -7.10
CA VAL A 276 8.50 9.17 -7.32
C VAL A 276 9.66 8.34 -7.83
N ASN A 277 9.74 7.11 -7.34
CA ASN A 277 10.54 6.04 -7.93
C ASN A 277 9.60 4.94 -8.43
N VAL A 278 9.70 4.62 -9.72
CA VAL A 278 8.87 3.61 -10.38
C VAL A 278 9.62 2.28 -10.39
N VAL A 279 9.23 1.40 -9.48
CA VAL A 279 9.96 0.17 -9.18
C VAL A 279 9.16 -1.05 -9.61
N PRO A 280 9.55 -1.73 -10.70
CA PRO A 280 8.97 -3.01 -11.06
C PRO A 280 9.27 -4.05 -9.98
N ILE A 281 8.30 -4.93 -9.73
CA ILE A 281 8.37 -5.90 -8.63
C ILE A 281 8.45 -7.32 -9.16
N TYR A 282 9.23 -8.12 -8.45
CA TYR A 282 9.35 -9.56 -8.62
C TYR A 282 8.79 -10.28 -7.40
N CYS A 283 7.95 -11.30 -7.58
CA CYS A 283 7.52 -12.18 -6.49
C CYS A 283 8.07 -13.60 -6.64
N SER A 284 8.78 -14.03 -5.61
CA SER A 284 9.23 -15.42 -5.45
C SER A 284 8.10 -16.28 -4.90
N PRO A 285 7.82 -17.46 -5.49
CA PRO A 285 6.90 -18.43 -4.93
C PRO A 285 7.44 -19.10 -3.64
N LYS A 286 8.74 -18.97 -3.33
CA LYS A 286 9.31 -19.39 -2.05
C LYS A 286 9.20 -18.22 -1.08
N LYS A 287 8.45 -18.37 0.03
CA LYS A 287 8.38 -17.39 1.13
C LYS A 287 9.80 -17.04 1.58
N MET A 288 10.27 -15.84 1.24
CA MET A 288 11.51 -15.29 1.78
C MET A 288 11.10 -14.21 2.78
N LYS A 289 11.70 -14.23 3.98
CA LYS A 289 11.48 -13.21 5.00
C LYS A 289 11.99 -11.89 4.44
N SER A 290 11.12 -10.89 4.30
CA SER A 290 11.59 -9.51 4.12
C SER A 290 12.10 -8.98 5.46
N HIS A 291 13.07 -8.07 5.43
CA HIS A 291 13.58 -7.37 6.61
C HIS A 291 12.49 -6.45 7.22
N LEU A 292 11.47 -6.07 6.44
CA LEU A 292 10.26 -5.32 6.88
C LEU A 292 9.18 -6.21 7.53
N GLY A 293 9.43 -7.51 7.74
CA GLY A 293 8.46 -8.42 8.37
C GLY A 293 7.22 -8.75 7.53
N LEU A 294 7.17 -8.28 6.28
CA LEU A 294 6.11 -8.58 5.32
C LEU A 294 6.49 -9.86 4.55
N ASP A 295 5.88 -10.98 4.94
CA ASP A 295 6.00 -12.32 4.31
C ASP A 295 5.40 -12.38 2.88
N SER A 296 5.50 -11.29 2.10
CA SER A 296 4.89 -11.19 0.76
C SER A 296 5.66 -11.96 -0.31
N GLY A 297 6.94 -12.28 -0.09
CA GLY A 297 7.82 -12.89 -1.11
C GLY A 297 8.04 -11.99 -2.34
N CYS A 298 7.65 -10.72 -2.27
CA CYS A 298 7.70 -9.75 -3.37
C CYS A 298 8.70 -8.64 -3.08
N PHE A 299 9.56 -8.34 -4.03
CA PHE A 299 10.74 -7.51 -3.87
C PHE A 299 11.01 -6.68 -5.14
N PRO A 300 11.71 -5.54 -5.03
CA PRO A 300 12.19 -4.78 -6.19
C PRO A 300 12.92 -5.63 -7.22
N ALA A 301 12.74 -5.36 -8.51
CA ALA A 301 13.27 -6.20 -9.58
C ALA A 301 14.81 -6.27 -9.57
N THR A 302 15.47 -5.20 -9.09
CA THR A 302 16.93 -5.10 -9.02
C THR A 302 17.42 -4.81 -7.60
N LYS A 303 18.69 -5.16 -7.31
CA LYS A 303 19.32 -4.87 -6.02
C LYS A 303 19.50 -3.36 -5.78
N LEU A 304 19.75 -2.59 -6.84
CA LEU A 304 19.88 -1.13 -6.73
C LEU A 304 18.55 -0.49 -6.31
N GLU A 305 17.42 -0.99 -6.82
CA GLU A 305 16.10 -0.54 -6.39
C GLU A 305 15.76 -1.01 -4.98
N GLU A 306 16.17 -2.23 -4.61
CA GLU A 306 16.04 -2.73 -3.24
C GLU A 306 16.78 -1.82 -2.25
N GLU A 307 18.08 -1.58 -2.46
CA GLU A 307 18.86 -0.67 -1.63
C GLU A 307 18.25 0.74 -1.59
N HIS A 308 17.73 1.25 -2.72
CA HIS A 308 17.08 2.56 -2.76
C HIS A 308 15.80 2.59 -1.92
N VAL A 309 14.90 1.62 -2.10
CA VAL A 309 13.63 1.54 -1.36
C VAL A 309 13.86 1.38 0.13
N GLU A 310 14.86 0.59 0.52
CA GLU A 310 15.18 0.31 1.93
C GLU A 310 15.83 1.49 2.64
N THR A 311 16.66 2.27 1.96
CA THR A 311 17.53 3.26 2.62
C THR A 311 17.14 4.72 2.38
N LYS A 312 16.29 5.00 1.39
CA LYS A 312 16.05 6.38 0.92
C LYS A 312 14.61 6.87 1.01
N LEU A 313 13.66 6.01 1.38
CA LEU A 313 12.28 6.45 1.55
C LEU A 313 12.10 7.05 2.93
N SER A 314 11.76 8.34 2.96
CA SER A 314 11.38 9.08 4.15
C SER A 314 9.96 8.67 4.55
N ASP A 315 9.78 7.96 5.67
CA ASP A 315 8.47 7.70 6.29
C ASP A 315 8.34 8.43 7.64
N GLY A 316 9.05 9.54 7.78
CA GLY A 316 8.98 10.47 8.91
C GLY A 316 9.66 11.79 8.58
N GLY A 317 9.75 12.68 9.56
CA GLY A 317 10.20 14.04 9.33
C GLY A 317 10.18 14.93 10.55
N ASP A 318 10.25 16.22 10.28
CA ASP A 318 10.37 17.30 11.26
C ASP A 318 9.09 18.08 11.44
N MET A 319 8.77 18.36 12.70
CA MET A 319 7.61 19.14 13.10
C MET A 319 8.04 20.52 13.59
N ALA A 320 7.50 21.55 12.95
CA ALA A 320 7.66 22.93 13.37
C ALA A 320 6.34 23.46 13.93
N LEU A 321 6.41 24.15 15.06
CA LEU A 321 5.27 24.76 15.75
C LEU A 321 5.39 26.27 15.69
N THR A 322 4.29 26.95 15.35
CA THR A 322 4.21 28.41 15.34
C THR A 322 3.20 28.89 16.34
N ILE A 323 3.64 29.74 17.28
CA ILE A 323 2.79 30.42 18.28
C ILE A 323 3.13 31.90 18.27
N GLY A 324 2.13 32.78 18.11
CA GLY A 324 2.34 34.23 18.15
C GLY A 324 3.37 34.75 17.13
N GLY A 325 3.46 34.10 15.97
CA GLY A 325 4.40 34.44 14.90
C GLY A 325 5.84 33.94 15.09
N LYS A 326 6.13 33.19 16.16
CA LYS A 326 7.43 32.53 16.37
C LYS A 326 7.33 31.06 15.99
N THR A 327 8.23 30.61 15.12
CA THR A 327 8.31 29.22 14.67
C THR A 327 9.51 28.53 15.31
N GLU A 328 9.29 27.35 15.90
CA GLU A 328 10.32 26.52 16.51
C GLU A 328 10.15 25.06 16.09
N GLU A 329 11.25 24.36 15.81
CA GLU A 329 11.24 22.91 15.62
C GLU A 329 11.05 22.23 16.98
N ILE A 330 10.03 21.38 17.09
CA ILE A 330 9.62 20.82 18.38
C ILE A 330 9.90 19.33 18.54
N GLY A 331 10.13 18.62 17.43
CA GLY A 331 10.48 17.21 17.43
C GLY A 331 10.19 16.52 16.10
N GLU A 332 10.33 15.20 16.10
CA GLU A 332 10.17 14.36 14.93
C GLU A 332 8.80 13.67 14.91
N PHE A 333 8.36 13.28 13.71
CA PHE A 333 7.17 12.45 13.52
C PHE A 333 7.46 11.26 12.61
N LEU A 334 6.62 10.22 12.73
CA LEU A 334 6.55 9.13 11.76
C LEU A 334 5.21 9.17 11.03
N VAL A 335 5.23 9.01 9.72
CA VAL A 335 4.04 8.85 8.87
C VAL A 335 3.48 7.44 9.05
N GLY A 336 2.17 7.34 9.21
CA GLY A 336 1.46 6.06 9.26
C GLY A 336 1.68 5.19 8.02
N GLY A 337 1.25 3.93 8.09
CA GLY A 337 1.19 3.01 6.94
C GLY A 337 -0.08 3.14 6.10
N TYR A 338 -0.83 4.24 6.26
CA TYR A 338 -2.12 4.52 5.63
C TYR A 338 -2.40 6.03 5.63
N GLY A 339 -3.47 6.46 4.96
CA GLY A 339 -3.80 7.89 4.84
C GLY A 339 -3.02 8.58 3.73
N THR A 340 -2.77 9.88 3.86
CA THR A 340 -1.84 10.63 2.99
C THR A 340 -0.59 11.04 3.77
N MET A 341 0.34 11.72 3.11
CA MET A 341 1.41 12.44 3.80
C MET A 341 0.96 13.89 4.08
N PRO A 342 1.47 14.55 5.13
CA PRO A 342 1.16 15.95 5.37
C PRO A 342 1.59 16.83 4.19
N ALA A 343 0.69 17.64 3.66
CA ALA A 343 1.07 18.66 2.67
C ALA A 343 1.93 19.76 3.31
N PRO A 344 2.85 20.41 2.57
CA PRO A 344 3.87 21.33 3.10
C PRO A 344 3.29 22.72 3.43
N ARG A 345 2.31 22.76 4.33
CA ARG A 345 1.64 23.96 4.82
C ARG A 345 1.50 23.93 6.34
N ALA A 346 1.14 25.07 6.91
CA ALA A 346 0.76 25.13 8.32
C ALA A 346 -0.70 24.67 8.51
N TYR A 347 -0.94 23.93 9.58
CA TYR A 347 -2.25 23.43 10.00
C TYR A 347 -2.58 23.98 11.38
N GLU A 348 -3.81 24.45 11.56
CA GLU A 348 -4.34 24.68 12.90
C GLU A 348 -4.46 23.35 13.66
N LEU A 349 -4.08 23.37 14.93
CA LEU A 349 -4.15 22.21 15.82
C LEU A 349 -5.40 22.28 16.69
N VAL A 350 -6.10 21.16 16.82
CA VAL A 350 -7.26 21.03 17.71
C VAL A 350 -7.20 19.71 18.46
N ARG A 351 -7.61 19.74 19.73
CA ARG A 351 -7.81 18.53 20.52
C ARG A 351 -9.28 18.10 20.44
N PRO A 352 -9.59 16.87 20.00
CA PRO A 352 -10.96 16.36 20.03
C PRO A 352 -11.39 16.05 21.47
N THR A 353 -12.69 16.02 21.71
CA THR A 353 -13.31 15.61 22.97
C THR A 353 -14.21 14.41 22.72
N PRO A 354 -13.90 13.20 23.24
CA PRO A 354 -12.75 12.84 24.07
C PRO A 354 -11.38 12.89 23.35
N ALA A 355 -10.32 13.16 24.10
CA ALA A 355 -8.96 13.28 23.59
C ALA A 355 -8.37 11.98 23.02
N SER A 356 -8.97 10.83 23.33
CA SER A 356 -8.55 9.55 22.75
C SER A 356 -8.94 9.42 21.28
N GLY A 357 -9.91 10.18 20.77
CA GLY A 357 -10.40 10.05 19.39
C GLY A 357 -11.08 8.71 19.08
N CYS A 358 -11.42 7.91 20.10
CA CYS A 358 -12.04 6.59 19.92
C CYS A 358 -13.57 6.63 19.74
N ALA A 359 -14.17 7.80 19.94
CA ALA A 359 -15.60 8.05 19.77
C ALA A 359 -15.80 9.35 18.98
N VAL A 360 -16.98 9.48 18.39
CA VAL A 360 -17.37 10.70 17.65
C VAL A 360 -17.12 11.92 18.53
N PRO A 361 -16.31 12.90 18.08
CA PRO A 361 -15.96 14.05 18.89
C PRO A 361 -17.18 14.94 19.20
N GLU A 362 -17.34 15.35 20.45
CA GLU A 362 -18.34 16.32 20.88
C GLU A 362 -18.15 17.68 20.18
N ASN A 363 -16.91 18.01 19.84
CA ASN A 363 -16.51 19.21 19.12
C ASN A 363 -16.18 18.95 17.63
N ALA A 364 -16.86 18.00 16.99
CA ALA A 364 -16.61 17.64 15.59
C ALA A 364 -16.63 18.84 14.62
N ALA A 365 -17.45 19.86 14.89
CA ALA A 365 -17.53 21.07 14.07
C ALA A 365 -16.22 21.89 14.06
N ASP A 366 -15.40 21.78 15.10
CA ASP A 366 -14.14 22.52 15.21
C ASP A 366 -12.97 21.82 14.50
N LEU A 367 -13.16 20.58 14.03
CA LEU A 367 -12.12 19.73 13.47
C LEU A 367 -11.93 19.88 11.96
N ALA A 368 -12.96 20.35 11.24
CA ALA A 368 -12.95 20.40 9.78
C ALA A 368 -11.77 21.22 9.22
N GLY A 369 -10.96 20.61 8.34
CA GLY A 369 -9.78 21.21 7.70
C GLY A 369 -8.57 21.39 8.64
N LYS A 370 -8.68 20.97 9.91
CA LYS A 370 -7.64 21.11 10.94
C LYS A 370 -6.99 19.77 11.26
N VAL A 371 -5.97 19.80 12.10
CA VAL A 371 -5.26 18.61 12.55
C VAL A 371 -5.67 18.25 13.96
N ALA A 372 -6.21 17.05 14.13
CA ALA A 372 -6.60 16.52 15.43
C ALA A 372 -5.39 15.93 16.16
N VAL A 373 -5.13 16.38 17.38
CA VAL A 373 -4.09 15.83 18.26
C VAL A 373 -4.73 14.92 19.30
N VAL A 374 -4.41 13.62 19.26
CA VAL A 374 -5.01 12.59 20.12
C VAL A 374 -3.99 11.82 20.93
N ASP A 375 -4.44 11.31 22.07
CA ASP A 375 -3.63 10.45 22.93
C ASP A 375 -3.65 8.99 22.45
N ARG A 376 -2.48 8.33 22.43
CA ARG A 376 -2.37 6.90 22.18
C ARG A 376 -2.93 6.10 23.36
N GLY A 377 -3.88 5.22 23.08
CA GLY A 377 -4.53 4.35 24.06
C GLY A 377 -5.99 4.08 23.68
N GLU A 378 -6.70 3.31 24.50
CA GLU A 378 -8.14 2.98 24.39
C GLU A 378 -8.59 2.18 23.15
N CYS A 379 -8.17 2.56 21.95
CA CYS A 379 -8.52 1.91 20.67
C CYS A 379 -7.33 1.90 19.70
N GLY A 380 -7.48 1.23 18.55
CA GLY A 380 -6.44 1.12 17.53
C GLY A 380 -6.15 2.47 16.85
N PHE A 381 -4.96 2.59 16.25
CA PHE A 381 -4.59 3.81 15.52
C PHE A 381 -5.55 4.12 14.37
N PHE A 382 -5.88 3.09 13.58
CA PHE A 382 -6.80 3.21 12.45
C PHE A 382 -8.20 3.65 12.87
N ASP A 383 -8.72 3.10 13.98
CA ASP A 383 -10.03 3.49 14.52
C ASP A 383 -10.09 4.99 14.84
N LYS A 384 -9.02 5.53 15.45
CA LYS A 384 -8.91 6.97 15.75
C LYS A 384 -8.99 7.79 14.47
N THR A 385 -8.24 7.41 13.45
CA THR A 385 -8.22 8.16 12.18
C THR A 385 -9.57 8.12 11.49
N ILE A 386 -10.22 6.96 11.39
CA ILE A 386 -11.53 6.85 10.73
C ILE A 386 -12.60 7.69 11.46
N VAL A 387 -12.62 7.65 12.80
CA VAL A 387 -13.56 8.45 13.59
C VAL A 387 -13.37 9.95 13.34
N LEU A 388 -12.12 10.41 13.26
CA LEU A 388 -11.79 11.82 13.08
C LEU A 388 -11.93 12.28 11.62
N GLU A 389 -11.61 11.43 10.65
CA GLU A 389 -11.79 11.71 9.22
C GLU A 389 -13.26 11.95 8.89
N ASN A 390 -14.18 11.22 9.52
CA ASN A 390 -15.62 11.47 9.43
C ASN A 390 -16.04 12.86 9.96
N SER A 391 -15.18 13.55 10.71
CA SER A 391 -15.36 14.94 11.16
C SER A 391 -14.66 15.97 10.25
N GLY A 392 -14.05 15.52 9.14
CA GLY A 392 -13.43 16.37 8.13
C GLY A 392 -12.03 16.88 8.48
N VAL A 393 -11.29 16.22 9.37
CA VAL A 393 -9.90 16.60 9.69
C VAL A 393 -9.01 16.50 8.45
N ALA A 394 -8.03 17.40 8.34
CA ALA A 394 -6.97 17.29 7.35
C ALA A 394 -5.94 16.20 7.74
N GLY A 395 -5.79 15.95 9.04
CA GLY A 395 -4.90 14.91 9.54
C GLY A 395 -5.03 14.64 11.03
N VAL A 396 -4.36 13.57 11.47
CA VAL A 396 -4.37 13.08 12.85
C VAL A 396 -2.94 12.92 13.34
N VAL A 397 -2.65 13.53 14.49
CA VAL A 397 -1.38 13.41 15.22
C VAL A 397 -1.63 12.57 16.46
N ILE A 398 -0.99 11.40 16.52
CA ILE A 398 -1.11 10.48 17.65
C ILE A 398 0.09 10.68 18.58
N VAL A 399 -0.18 11.19 19.77
CA VAL A 399 0.82 11.39 20.82
C VAL A 399 1.10 10.06 21.52
N ASN A 400 2.35 9.61 21.50
CA ASN A 400 2.76 8.43 22.25
C ASN A 400 2.62 8.67 23.77
N HIS A 401 2.25 7.65 24.54
CA HIS A 401 2.16 7.75 26.01
C HIS A 401 3.45 7.32 26.73
N ASP A 402 4.30 6.57 26.04
CA ASP A 402 5.58 6.06 26.56
C ASP A 402 6.75 6.94 26.11
N ASP A 403 7.77 7.04 26.98
CA ASP A 403 9.07 7.67 26.68
C ASP A 403 10.03 6.72 25.94
N GLY A 404 9.55 5.53 25.56
CA GLY A 404 10.30 4.53 24.80
C GLY A 404 10.29 4.79 23.29
N SER A 405 10.30 3.73 22.50
CA SER A 405 10.33 3.86 21.03
C SER A 405 9.01 4.39 20.46
N LEU A 406 9.12 5.26 19.45
CA LEU A 406 8.00 5.74 18.66
C LEU A 406 7.53 4.65 17.68
N LEU A 407 6.22 4.38 17.67
CA LEU A 407 5.63 3.35 16.81
C LEU A 407 4.98 3.96 15.59
N ARG A 408 5.22 3.35 14.43
CA ARG A 408 4.54 3.71 13.19
C ARG A 408 3.07 3.23 13.22
N PRO A 409 2.08 4.13 13.07
CA PRO A 409 0.67 3.74 12.98
C PRO A 409 0.43 2.80 11.80
N ALA A 410 -0.29 1.70 12.02
CA ALA A 410 -0.64 0.74 10.98
C ALA A 410 -2.16 0.56 10.89
N ALA A 411 -2.65 0.30 9.67
CA ALA A 411 -4.03 -0.09 9.41
C ALA A 411 -4.15 -1.61 9.27
N PRO A 412 -5.33 -2.19 9.51
CA PRO A 412 -5.63 -3.55 9.07
C PRO A 412 -5.36 -3.72 7.58
N GLN A 413 -5.01 -4.94 7.19
CA GLN A 413 -4.61 -5.24 5.81
C GLN A 413 -5.74 -4.89 4.82
N GLY A 414 -5.46 -3.96 3.91
CA GLY A 414 -6.38 -3.57 2.84
C GLY A 414 -7.39 -2.48 3.22
N GLU A 415 -7.41 -2.02 4.48
CA GLU A 415 -8.39 -1.01 4.94
C GLU A 415 -7.84 0.43 4.86
N GLY A 416 -6.51 0.59 4.86
CA GLY A 416 -5.86 1.91 4.85
C GLY A 416 -5.95 2.68 3.51
N SER A 417 -6.42 2.05 2.43
CA SER A 417 -6.34 2.63 1.07
C SER A 417 -7.42 3.66 0.74
N GLU A 418 -8.43 3.83 1.60
CA GLU A 418 -9.52 4.80 1.41
C GLU A 418 -9.36 6.05 2.30
N VAL A 419 -8.42 6.01 3.25
CA VAL A 419 -8.14 7.13 4.17
C VAL A 419 -7.42 8.25 3.41
N THR A 420 -7.97 9.45 3.47
CA THR A 420 -7.45 10.66 2.85
C THR A 420 -6.79 11.61 3.85
N ALA A 421 -7.21 11.56 5.12
CA ALA A 421 -6.53 12.26 6.20
C ALA A 421 -5.11 11.71 6.40
N PHE A 422 -4.10 12.58 6.52
CA PHE A 422 -2.78 12.10 6.89
C PHE A 422 -2.78 11.62 8.34
N THR A 423 -2.01 10.58 8.65
CA THR A 423 -1.85 10.12 10.02
C THR A 423 -0.37 10.07 10.37
N ILE A 424 0.00 10.69 11.49
CA ILE A 424 1.35 10.65 12.01
C ILE A 424 1.37 10.30 13.50
N SER A 425 2.49 9.80 13.98
CA SER A 425 2.77 9.64 15.40
C SER A 425 3.93 10.52 15.84
N VAL A 426 3.86 11.04 17.06
CA VAL A 426 4.94 11.82 17.69
C VAL A 426 5.30 11.25 19.07
N THR A 427 6.50 11.56 19.54
CA THR A 427 6.96 11.21 20.88
C THR A 427 6.12 11.90 21.96
N LYS A 428 6.15 11.39 23.19
CA LYS A 428 5.45 11.97 24.32
C LYS A 428 5.93 13.40 24.63
N SER A 429 7.24 13.64 24.55
CA SER A 429 7.87 14.95 24.73
C SER A 429 7.39 15.97 23.69
N THR A 430 7.33 15.57 22.41
CA THR A 430 6.80 16.40 21.32
C THR A 430 5.30 16.65 21.51
N GLY A 431 4.53 15.62 21.85
CA GLY A 431 3.11 15.73 22.13
C GLY A 431 2.78 16.69 23.29
N ALA A 432 3.56 16.68 24.36
CA ALA A 432 3.39 17.62 25.47
C ALA A 432 3.54 19.09 25.01
N LYS A 433 4.49 19.37 24.10
CA LYS A 433 4.65 20.71 23.51
C LYS A 433 3.44 21.10 22.65
N LEU A 434 2.90 20.16 21.88
CA LEU A 434 1.69 20.39 21.07
C LEU A 434 0.47 20.69 21.92
N LEU A 435 0.25 19.91 22.96
CA LEU A 435 -0.89 20.10 23.86
C LEU A 435 -0.81 21.44 24.58
N ALA A 436 0.38 21.81 25.08
CA ALA A 436 0.61 23.13 25.66
C ALA A 436 0.36 24.28 24.66
N ALA A 437 0.69 24.07 23.38
CA ALA A 437 0.44 25.05 22.33
C ALA A 437 -1.05 25.21 22.00
N ILE A 438 -1.79 24.10 21.96
CA ILE A 438 -3.25 24.11 21.78
C ILE A 438 -3.91 24.88 22.93
N ASP A 439 -3.49 24.61 24.18
CA ASP A 439 -4.01 25.28 25.37
C ASP A 439 -3.68 26.79 25.39
N ALA A 440 -2.55 27.20 24.80
CA ALA A 440 -2.17 28.60 24.66
C ALA A 440 -2.98 29.35 23.57
N GLY A 441 -3.61 28.63 22.65
CA GLY A 441 -4.44 29.19 21.57
C GLY A 441 -3.64 29.71 20.36
N GLY A 442 -4.21 29.55 19.16
CA GLY A 442 -3.63 30.08 17.91
C GLY A 442 -2.35 29.36 17.44
N ALA A 443 -2.15 28.11 17.87
CA ALA A 443 -1.02 27.30 17.44
C ALA A 443 -1.26 26.68 16.06
N THR A 444 -0.27 26.82 15.17
CA THR A 444 -0.23 26.09 13.91
C THR A 444 1.02 25.23 13.82
N ALA A 445 0.92 24.02 13.26
CA ALA A 445 2.07 23.18 13.00
C ALA A 445 2.29 22.97 11.50
N ALA A 446 3.56 22.90 11.11
CA ALA A 446 3.98 22.47 9.78
C ALA A 446 4.77 21.17 9.91
N PHE A 447 4.63 20.32 8.89
CA PHE A 447 5.22 18.99 8.85
C PHE A 447 6.05 18.88 7.57
N THR A 448 7.33 18.55 7.72
CA THR A 448 8.23 18.38 6.59
C THR A 448 8.81 16.97 6.65
N THR A 449 8.58 16.17 5.63
CA THR A 449 9.21 14.85 5.50
C THR A 449 10.70 15.02 5.24
N THR A 450 11.55 14.30 6.00
CA THR A 450 13.00 14.48 5.96
C THR A 450 13.70 13.14 5.70
N PRO A 451 14.56 13.04 4.67
CA PRO A 451 15.41 11.87 4.44
C PRO A 451 16.17 11.44 5.69
N GLY A 452 16.19 10.13 5.96
CA GLY A 452 16.88 9.55 7.12
C GLY A 452 16.11 9.61 8.44
N LYS A 453 14.96 10.30 8.49
CA LYS A 453 14.03 10.27 9.64
C LYS A 453 12.93 9.25 9.40
N GLY A 454 13.31 7.98 9.35
CA GLY A 454 12.40 6.88 9.06
C GLY A 454 12.09 5.98 10.25
N ALA A 455 11.04 5.16 10.11
CA ALA A 455 10.60 4.21 11.11
C ALA A 455 11.66 3.13 11.40
N GLY A 456 12.58 2.85 10.47
CA GLY A 456 13.66 1.86 10.65
C GLY A 456 14.54 2.15 11.87
N VAL A 457 14.91 3.41 12.11
CA VAL A 457 15.72 3.77 13.28
C VAL A 457 14.95 3.54 14.58
N TRP A 458 13.66 3.88 14.60
CA TRP A 458 12.81 3.63 15.76
C TRP A 458 12.54 2.13 15.98
N GLN A 459 12.49 1.32 14.92
CA GLN A 459 12.43 -0.14 15.02
C GLN A 459 13.71 -0.71 15.63
N ASP A 460 14.87 -0.21 15.23
CA ASP A 460 16.16 -0.58 15.84
C ASP A 460 16.19 -0.23 17.33
N ILE A 461 15.76 0.98 17.69
CA ILE A 461 15.64 1.41 19.10
C ILE A 461 14.63 0.53 19.86
N ALA A 462 13.48 0.22 19.27
CA ALA A 462 12.48 -0.65 19.88
C ALA A 462 13.06 -2.04 20.19
N SER A 463 13.94 -2.55 19.33
CA SER A 463 14.60 -3.84 19.53
C SER A 463 15.52 -3.86 20.77
N LEU A 464 16.02 -2.71 21.21
CA LEU A 464 16.85 -2.59 22.41
C LEU A 464 16.06 -2.79 23.71
N PHE A 465 14.73 -2.68 23.67
CA PHE A 465 13.88 -2.98 24.84
C PHE A 465 13.75 -4.49 25.11
N ASP A 466 14.27 -5.34 24.22
CA ASP A 466 14.51 -6.76 24.53
C ASP A 466 15.76 -6.88 25.41
N VAL A 467 15.54 -7.15 26.70
CA VAL A 467 16.59 -7.30 27.71
C VAL A 467 17.69 -8.29 27.30
N SER A 468 17.38 -9.30 26.47
CA SER A 468 18.35 -10.29 26.02
C SER A 468 19.40 -9.73 25.05
N LYS A 469 19.17 -8.53 24.51
CA LYS A 469 20.10 -7.83 23.61
C LYS A 469 21.24 -7.14 24.34
N TRP A 470 21.13 -6.95 25.65
CA TRP A 470 22.14 -6.29 26.45
C TRP A 470 23.17 -7.29 27.00
N PRO A 471 24.48 -6.99 26.93
CA PRO A 471 25.49 -7.79 27.61
C PRO A 471 25.23 -7.89 29.11
N LYS A 472 25.46 -9.07 29.70
CA LYS A 472 25.27 -9.28 31.15
C LYS A 472 26.30 -8.55 32.01
N SER A 473 27.48 -8.25 31.48
CA SER A 473 28.51 -7.51 32.22
C SER A 473 28.21 -6.01 32.16
N GLU A 474 28.33 -5.31 33.28
CA GLU A 474 28.11 -3.86 33.34
C GLU A 474 28.97 -3.11 32.31
N VAL A 475 30.26 -3.48 32.21
CA VAL A 475 31.18 -2.90 31.23
C VAL A 475 30.69 -3.13 29.81
N GLY A 476 30.23 -4.35 29.48
CA GLY A 476 29.71 -4.66 28.16
C GLY A 476 28.43 -3.89 27.84
N ALA A 477 27.51 -3.77 28.80
CA ALA A 477 26.27 -3.03 28.65
C ALA A 477 26.54 -1.53 28.42
N ARG A 478 27.47 -0.94 29.17
CA ARG A 478 27.89 0.46 28.97
C ARG A 478 28.59 0.68 27.62
N THR A 479 29.49 -0.21 27.21
CA THR A 479 30.10 -0.13 25.87
C THR A 479 29.04 -0.20 24.78
N ARG A 480 28.06 -1.11 24.91
CA ARG A 480 26.94 -1.21 23.97
C ARG A 480 26.10 0.07 23.93
N LEU A 481 25.83 0.67 25.08
CA LEU A 481 25.12 1.94 25.17
C LEU A 481 25.86 3.04 24.40
N ASP A 482 27.17 3.17 24.60
CA ASP A 482 27.98 4.17 23.91
C ASP A 482 28.00 3.95 22.39
N GLU A 483 28.05 2.69 21.93
CA GLU A 483 27.94 2.34 20.51
C GLU A 483 26.59 2.75 19.92
N GLU A 484 25.48 2.47 20.61
CA GLU A 484 24.13 2.81 20.17
C GLU A 484 23.91 4.32 20.11
N LEU A 485 24.38 5.05 21.13
CA LEU A 485 24.32 6.53 21.17
C LEU A 485 25.21 7.19 20.11
N ALA A 486 26.25 6.52 19.63
CA ALA A 486 27.14 7.03 18.60
C ALA A 486 26.62 6.85 17.17
N LYS A 487 25.54 6.06 16.96
CA LYS A 487 24.97 5.83 15.62
C LYS A 487 24.47 7.13 14.99
N GLU A 488 24.69 7.29 13.68
CA GLU A 488 24.32 8.47 12.90
C GLU A 488 22.82 8.83 12.99
N GLY A 489 21.95 7.83 13.13
CA GLY A 489 20.51 8.02 13.33
C GLY A 489 20.07 8.26 14.78
N VAL A 490 20.97 8.24 15.76
CA VAL A 490 20.63 8.43 17.19
C VAL A 490 21.29 9.68 17.74
N LYS A 491 22.58 9.87 17.44
CA LYS A 491 23.37 10.99 17.94
C LYS A 491 22.79 12.33 17.48
N GLY A 492 22.55 13.23 18.44
CA GLY A 492 21.98 14.56 18.19
C GLY A 492 20.45 14.59 18.16
N TYR A 493 19.79 13.44 18.33
CA TYR A 493 18.33 13.32 18.39
C TYR A 493 17.90 13.05 19.82
N ALA A 494 17.54 14.10 20.55
CA ALA A 494 17.28 14.02 21.99
C ALA A 494 16.28 12.92 22.39
N ASP A 495 15.16 12.79 21.66
CA ASP A 495 14.16 11.77 21.96
C ASP A 495 14.67 10.34 21.68
N ARG A 496 15.49 10.15 20.64
CA ARG A 496 16.09 8.85 20.32
C ARG A 496 17.15 8.47 21.34
N GLU A 497 18.01 9.42 21.72
CA GLU A 497 19.00 9.23 22.78
C GLU A 497 18.34 8.87 24.12
N ASN A 498 17.25 9.54 24.47
CA ASN A 498 16.48 9.23 25.68
C ASN A 498 15.88 7.83 25.62
N ALA A 499 15.29 7.42 24.49
CA ALA A 499 14.74 6.09 24.33
C ALA A 499 15.82 4.98 24.43
N VAL A 500 17.02 5.21 23.87
CA VAL A 500 18.16 4.28 24.01
C VAL A 500 18.62 4.17 25.46
N ARG A 501 18.69 5.29 26.20
CA ARG A 501 19.04 5.29 27.63
C ARG A 501 18.01 4.55 28.47
N LEU A 502 16.72 4.77 28.20
CA LEU A 502 15.64 4.05 28.88
C LEU A 502 15.71 2.54 28.63
N ALA A 503 15.99 2.13 27.39
CA ALA A 503 16.19 0.72 27.06
C ALA A 503 17.37 0.09 27.82
N PHE A 504 18.47 0.84 27.99
CA PHE A 504 19.62 0.42 28.80
C PHE A 504 19.23 0.25 30.27
N GLU A 505 18.59 1.25 30.89
CA GLU A 505 18.16 1.20 32.30
C GLU A 505 17.28 -0.03 32.57
N MET A 506 16.27 -0.26 31.73
CA MET A 506 15.39 -1.44 31.84
C MET A 506 16.15 -2.76 31.60
N GLY A 507 17.10 -2.77 30.67
CA GLY A 507 17.92 -3.93 30.36
C GLY A 507 18.85 -4.34 31.51
N THR A 508 19.40 -3.37 32.24
CA THR A 508 20.38 -3.61 33.31
C THR A 508 19.77 -3.77 34.70
N ASP A 509 18.62 -3.19 34.99
CA ASP A 509 17.97 -3.29 36.32
C ASP A 509 17.47 -4.72 36.61
N SER A 510 17.14 -5.50 35.57
CA SER A 510 16.69 -6.89 35.70
C SER A 510 17.74 -7.89 36.22
N GLY A 511 18.99 -7.47 36.40
CA GLY A 511 20.10 -8.29 36.91
C GLY A 511 20.47 -8.09 38.39
N SER A 512 19.73 -7.25 39.13
CA SER A 512 20.09 -6.86 40.51
C SER A 512 19.41 -7.67 41.63
N ASP A 513 18.48 -8.58 41.31
CA ASP A 513 17.73 -9.39 42.30
C ASP A 513 18.25 -10.84 42.51
N GLU A 514 19.36 -11.25 41.88
CA GLU A 514 19.99 -12.57 42.13
C GLU A 514 21.51 -12.49 42.41
N LEU A 515 21.90 -11.79 43.47
CA LEU A 515 23.25 -11.90 44.06
C LEU A 515 23.22 -12.13 45.57
#